data_AF-A0A4D7H6C9-F1
#
_entry.id   AF-A0A4D7H6C9-F1
#
_cell.length_a   1.000
_cell.length_b   1.000
_cell.length_c   1.000
_cell.angle_alpha   90.00
_cell.angle_beta   90.00
_cell.angle_gamma   90.00
#
_symmetry.space_group_name_H-M   'P 1'
#
loop_
_entity.id
_entity.type
_entity.pdbx_description
1 polymer ?
#
loop_
_entity_poly.entity_id
_entity_poly.type
_entity_poly.pdbx_seq_one_letter_code
_entity_poly.pdbx_strand_id
1 'polypeptide(L)'
;MTSSVLDAALCLLLVSAAAVTLVDVPSSHGSSDAGASRTVETLSTSTAEVEYSLATGARRADDPERFPATDGPAFDRHAHGTLAQLLAESTLATPAVGGERPTHAGTDFRRRVRAAVGRSLPPRTHVVAEWRPHPGSSIAGTATVGERPPPSADVHVAVLSVPTGTEVDDDAAARRAMDDGFAGVATVVSERLVRTWFPPRRTRLALDDDYPTSALVRYRYRRTAELAGATLPPTLNRSTVPAANARLVSALEPRVEADLRERYDSPAAAAVSLSGGAVRITVRRWSA
;
A
#
# COMPACT_ATOMS: atom_id res chain seq x y z
N MET A 1 -2.57 -32.55 -33.58
CA MET A 1 -3.17 -31.19 -33.58
C MET A 1 -4.35 -31.19 -32.61
N THR A 2 -4.12 -30.90 -31.33
CA THR A 2 -5.14 -30.80 -30.29
C THR A 2 -4.49 -30.22 -29.02
N SER A 3 -4.36 -28.90 -28.89
CA SER A 3 -4.15 -28.25 -27.57
C SER A 3 -4.16 -26.71 -27.68
N SER A 4 -5.24 -26.13 -28.19
CA SER A 4 -5.44 -24.67 -28.10
C SER A 4 -6.87 -24.36 -27.68
N VAL A 5 -7.83 -25.15 -28.17
CA VAL A 5 -9.22 -25.11 -27.72
C VAL A 5 -9.37 -25.64 -26.28
N LEU A 6 -8.59 -26.66 -25.89
CA LEU A 6 -8.60 -27.19 -24.52
C LEU A 6 -8.00 -26.19 -23.50
N ASP A 7 -7.01 -25.42 -23.93
CA ASP A 7 -6.29 -24.45 -23.08
C ASP A 7 -7.10 -23.15 -22.91
N ALA A 8 -7.78 -22.70 -23.98
CA ALA A 8 -8.73 -21.60 -23.90
C ALA A 8 -9.96 -21.95 -23.03
N ALA A 9 -10.43 -23.20 -23.08
CA ALA A 9 -11.52 -23.67 -22.24
C ALA A 9 -11.11 -23.76 -20.76
N LEU A 10 -9.88 -24.23 -20.46
CA LEU A 10 -9.36 -24.29 -19.09
C LEU A 10 -9.12 -22.89 -18.50
N CYS A 11 -8.63 -21.95 -19.32
CA CYS A 11 -8.44 -20.56 -18.92
C CYS A 11 -9.79 -19.86 -18.61
N LEU A 12 -10.81 -20.08 -19.43
CA LEU A 12 -12.17 -19.57 -19.16
C LEU A 12 -12.81 -20.25 -17.93
N LEU A 13 -12.54 -21.54 -17.70
CA LEU A 13 -13.06 -22.27 -16.53
C LEU A 13 -12.43 -21.77 -15.21
N LEU A 14 -11.12 -21.44 -15.24
CA LEU A 14 -10.41 -20.85 -14.10
C LEU A 14 -10.84 -19.40 -13.81
N VAL A 15 -11.19 -18.61 -14.84
CA VAL A 15 -11.76 -17.27 -14.66
C VAL A 15 -13.18 -17.34 -14.07
N SER A 16 -13.98 -18.36 -14.39
CA SER A 16 -15.30 -18.56 -13.76
C SER A 16 -15.25 -19.06 -12.32
N ALA A 17 -14.17 -19.76 -11.91
CA ALA A 17 -14.03 -20.27 -10.54
C ALA A 17 -13.59 -19.22 -9.51
N ALA A 18 -13.07 -18.06 -9.95
CA ALA A 18 -12.66 -16.96 -9.07
C ALA A 18 -13.82 -16.04 -8.63
N ALA A 19 -15.04 -16.29 -9.11
CA ALA A 19 -16.23 -15.48 -8.80
C ALA A 19 -17.03 -15.95 -7.57
N VAL A 20 -16.59 -16.98 -6.83
CA VAL A 20 -17.36 -17.54 -5.71
C VAL A 20 -16.59 -17.45 -4.41
N THR A 21 -16.82 -16.37 -3.66
CA THR A 21 -17.05 -16.30 -2.20
C THR A 21 -17.06 -14.84 -1.75
N LEU A 22 -18.00 -14.05 -2.26
CA LEU A 22 -18.49 -12.89 -1.52
C LEU A 22 -19.58 -13.41 -0.59
N VAL A 23 -19.23 -13.60 0.68
CA VAL A 23 -20.24 -13.71 1.75
C VAL A 23 -20.81 -12.31 1.92
N ASP A 24 -21.91 -12.07 1.23
CA ASP A 24 -22.71 -10.86 1.37
C ASP A 24 -23.66 -11.04 2.55
N VAL A 25 -23.61 -10.13 3.52
CA VAL A 25 -24.63 -10.03 4.59
C VAL A 25 -25.61 -8.96 4.11
N PRO A 26 -26.81 -9.32 3.61
CA PRO A 26 -27.68 -8.35 3.00
C PRO A 26 -28.33 -7.50 4.10
N SER A 27 -27.92 -6.24 4.18
CA SER A 27 -28.77 -5.19 4.76
C SER A 27 -29.52 -4.52 3.61
N SER A 28 -30.74 -4.97 3.37
CA SER A 28 -31.69 -4.26 2.50
C SER A 28 -31.86 -2.82 2.98
N HIS A 29 -31.76 -1.80 2.10
CA HIS A 29 -32.63 -0.60 2.00
C HIS A 29 -32.18 0.33 0.84
N GLY A 30 -33.04 0.50 -0.18
CA GLY A 30 -33.15 1.74 -1.00
C GLY A 30 -32.21 1.91 -2.21
N SER A 31 -32.80 2.27 -3.35
CA SER A 31 -32.15 2.53 -4.65
C SER A 31 -30.98 3.54 -4.67
N SER A 32 -30.71 4.28 -3.59
CA SER A 32 -29.58 5.20 -3.44
C SER A 32 -28.30 4.53 -2.92
N ASP A 33 -28.40 3.38 -2.24
CA ASP A 33 -27.26 2.59 -1.77
C ASP A 33 -26.45 2.00 -2.95
N ALA A 34 -27.15 1.72 -4.06
CA ALA A 34 -26.55 1.29 -5.32
C ALA A 34 -25.50 2.27 -5.89
N GLY A 35 -25.55 3.56 -5.52
CA GLY A 35 -24.65 4.57 -6.06
C GLY A 35 -23.19 4.41 -5.62
N ALA A 36 -22.96 4.14 -4.33
CA ALA A 36 -21.63 3.93 -3.77
C ALA A 36 -21.08 2.56 -4.20
N SER A 37 -21.91 1.52 -4.16
CA SER A 37 -21.56 0.16 -4.61
C SER A 37 -21.20 0.12 -6.10
N ARG A 38 -21.96 0.79 -6.98
CA ARG A 38 -21.62 0.93 -8.41
C ARG A 38 -20.29 1.64 -8.63
N THR A 39 -19.95 2.61 -7.76
CA THR A 39 -18.64 3.29 -7.85
C THR A 39 -17.51 2.35 -7.43
N VAL A 40 -17.71 1.53 -6.39
CA VAL A 40 -16.77 0.46 -6.03
C VAL A 40 -16.57 -0.50 -7.20
N GLU A 41 -17.64 -0.90 -7.88
CA GLU A 41 -17.59 -1.74 -9.08
C GLU A 41 -16.80 -1.07 -10.21
N THR A 42 -17.06 0.22 -10.51
CA THR A 42 -16.27 0.99 -11.46
C THR A 42 -14.79 1.02 -11.09
N LEU A 43 -14.44 1.29 -9.83
CA LEU A 43 -13.04 1.32 -9.39
C LEU A 43 -12.35 -0.04 -9.53
N SER A 44 -13.08 -1.12 -9.29
CA SER A 44 -12.55 -2.48 -9.30
C SER A 44 -12.36 -3.02 -10.72
N THR A 45 -13.18 -2.58 -11.68
CA THR A 45 -13.21 -3.14 -13.04
C THR A 45 -12.58 -2.24 -14.09
N SER A 46 -12.60 -0.92 -13.88
CA SER A 46 -12.01 0.02 -14.84
C SER A 46 -10.49 0.02 -14.71
N THR A 47 -9.81 -0.21 -15.83
CA THR A 47 -8.36 -0.16 -15.91
C THR A 47 -7.88 1.20 -16.40
N ALA A 48 -6.67 1.57 -15.98
CA ALA A 48 -6.01 2.77 -16.46
C ALA A 48 -4.51 2.51 -16.61
N GLU A 49 -3.91 3.27 -17.52
CA GLU A 49 -2.47 3.44 -17.58
C GLU A 49 -2.11 4.82 -17.04
N VAL A 50 -1.10 4.86 -16.18
CA VAL A 50 -0.64 6.06 -15.51
C VAL A 50 0.84 6.24 -15.77
N GLU A 51 1.16 7.25 -16.57
CA GLU A 51 2.51 7.77 -16.72
C GLU A 51 2.81 8.75 -15.60
N TYR A 52 3.97 8.59 -14.97
CA TYR A 52 4.44 9.42 -13.89
C TYR A 52 5.97 9.52 -13.89
N SER A 53 6.49 10.55 -13.23
CA SER A 53 7.93 10.79 -13.16
C SER A 53 8.47 10.70 -11.74
N LEU A 54 9.61 10.03 -11.57
CA LEU A 54 10.35 9.97 -10.31
C LEU A 54 11.12 11.27 -10.01
N ALA A 55 11.21 12.19 -10.97
CA ALA A 55 11.90 13.47 -10.90
C ALA A 55 11.52 14.29 -9.65
N THR A 56 10.25 14.26 -9.27
CA THR A 56 9.76 14.98 -8.08
C THR A 56 10.46 14.51 -6.81
N GLY A 57 10.75 13.21 -6.69
CA GLY A 57 11.46 12.64 -5.55
C GLY A 57 12.91 13.11 -5.49
N ALA A 58 13.62 13.08 -6.61
CA ALA A 58 15.00 13.52 -6.70
C ALA A 58 15.16 15.01 -6.41
N ARG A 59 14.31 15.88 -7.00
CA ARG A 59 14.32 17.33 -6.73
C ARG A 59 14.06 17.66 -5.27
N ARG A 60 13.13 16.94 -4.63
CA ARG A 60 12.79 17.13 -3.21
C ARG A 60 13.82 16.55 -2.25
N ALA A 61 14.72 15.70 -2.73
CA ALA A 61 15.78 15.15 -1.92
C ALA A 61 16.87 16.19 -1.59
N ASP A 62 16.99 17.23 -2.43
CA ASP A 62 17.91 18.37 -2.27
C ASP A 62 19.36 17.91 -1.99
N ASP A 63 19.81 16.89 -2.73
CA ASP A 63 21.10 16.23 -2.58
C ASP A 63 21.75 16.14 -3.98
N PRO A 64 22.42 17.21 -4.45
CA PRO A 64 22.93 17.30 -5.82
C PRO A 64 24.09 16.33 -6.09
N GLU A 65 24.84 15.93 -5.07
CA GLU A 65 25.89 14.92 -5.20
C GLU A 65 25.28 13.55 -5.55
N ARG A 66 24.12 13.22 -4.98
CA ARG A 66 23.41 11.96 -5.25
C ARG A 66 22.51 12.03 -6.47
N PHE A 67 21.94 13.19 -6.73
CA PHE A 67 21.03 13.43 -7.85
C PHE A 67 21.60 14.55 -8.73
N PRO A 68 22.65 14.26 -9.52
CA PRO A 68 23.29 15.25 -10.39
C PRO A 68 22.39 15.70 -11.55
N ALA A 69 21.45 14.84 -11.97
CA ALA A 69 20.32 15.20 -12.81
C ALA A 69 19.03 15.04 -11.99
N THR A 70 17.90 15.60 -12.44
CA THR A 70 16.62 15.37 -11.75
C THR A 70 15.43 15.26 -12.71
N ASP A 71 15.73 15.06 -13.99
CA ASP A 71 14.81 15.07 -15.12
C ASP A 71 15.34 14.17 -16.25
N GLY A 72 14.53 14.03 -17.31
CA GLY A 72 14.81 13.19 -18.46
C GLY A 72 14.11 11.82 -18.45
N PRO A 73 14.20 11.08 -19.57
CA PRO A 73 13.41 9.86 -19.79
C PRO A 73 13.74 8.74 -18.80
N ALA A 74 14.95 8.73 -18.24
CA ALA A 74 15.33 7.77 -17.21
C ALA A 74 14.50 7.89 -15.91
N PHE A 75 13.80 9.01 -15.69
CA PHE A 75 12.88 9.21 -14.58
C PHE A 75 11.43 8.81 -14.89
N ASP A 76 11.09 8.57 -16.15
CA ASP A 76 9.72 8.28 -16.56
C ASP A 76 9.35 6.84 -16.26
N ARG A 77 8.14 6.65 -15.74
CA ARG A 77 7.60 5.36 -15.33
C ARG A 77 6.15 5.27 -15.77
N HIS A 78 5.71 4.05 -16.03
CA HIS A 78 4.32 3.72 -16.29
C HIS A 78 3.84 2.71 -15.24
N ALA A 79 2.55 2.76 -14.92
CA ALA A 79 1.86 1.76 -14.13
C ALA A 79 0.51 1.48 -14.76
N HIS A 80 0.12 0.22 -14.78
CA HIS A 80 -1.15 -0.24 -15.33
C HIS A 80 -1.86 -1.12 -14.31
N GLY A 81 -3.18 -0.97 -14.22
CA GLY A 81 -4.01 -1.78 -13.35
C GLY A 81 -5.41 -1.23 -13.24
N THR A 82 -6.22 -1.84 -12.38
CA THR A 82 -7.54 -1.29 -12.04
C THR A 82 -7.37 0.01 -11.25
N LEU A 83 -8.36 0.90 -11.30
CA LEU A 83 -8.32 2.14 -10.53
C LEU A 83 -8.18 1.89 -9.03
N ALA A 84 -8.83 0.84 -8.52
CA ALA A 84 -8.68 0.36 -7.14
C ALA A 84 -7.24 -0.08 -6.85
N GLN A 85 -6.64 -0.89 -7.71
CA GLN A 85 -5.25 -1.35 -7.54
C GLN A 85 -4.26 -0.18 -7.58
N LEU A 86 -4.38 0.70 -8.57
CA LEU A 86 -3.51 1.89 -8.69
C LEU A 86 -3.66 2.82 -7.48
N LEU A 87 -4.88 3.00 -6.97
CA LEU A 87 -5.12 3.80 -5.77
C LEU A 87 -4.48 3.15 -4.53
N ALA A 88 -4.58 1.83 -4.38
CA ALA A 88 -3.93 1.06 -3.33
C ALA A 88 -2.40 1.18 -3.40
N GLU A 89 -1.80 0.96 -4.57
CA GLU A 89 -0.36 1.11 -4.80
C GLU A 89 0.11 2.54 -4.49
N SER A 90 -0.65 3.56 -4.90
CA SER A 90 -0.30 4.97 -4.61
C SER A 90 -0.35 5.30 -3.12
N THR A 91 -1.20 4.60 -2.37
CA THR A 91 -1.32 4.70 -0.91
C THR A 91 -0.08 4.12 -0.24
N LEU A 92 0.41 2.97 -0.73
CA LEU A 92 1.64 2.31 -0.25
C LEU A 92 2.94 3.00 -0.71
N ALA A 93 2.92 3.73 -1.83
CA ALA A 93 4.07 4.43 -2.36
C ALA A 93 4.44 5.68 -1.55
N THR A 94 3.54 6.17 -0.70
CA THR A 94 3.74 7.39 0.09
C THR A 94 3.38 7.18 1.57
N PRO A 95 4.01 6.21 2.26
CA PRO A 95 3.73 5.99 3.67
C PRO A 95 4.26 7.17 4.49
N ALA A 96 3.62 7.40 5.63
CA ALA A 96 4.11 8.30 6.66
C ALA A 96 4.48 7.48 7.91
N VAL A 97 5.58 7.84 8.55
CA VAL A 97 6.04 7.31 9.84
C VAL A 97 5.95 8.46 10.83
N GLY A 98 5.02 8.39 11.79
CA GLY A 98 4.81 9.50 12.74
C GLY A 98 4.41 10.81 12.05
N GLY A 99 3.69 10.74 10.93
CA GLY A 99 3.29 11.91 10.14
C GLY A 99 4.33 12.40 9.13
N GLU A 100 5.59 11.96 9.22
CA GLU A 100 6.64 12.33 8.28
C GLU A 100 6.76 11.33 7.12
N ARG A 101 6.92 11.83 5.89
CA ARG A 101 7.11 11.00 4.70
C ARG A 101 8.59 10.74 4.47
N PRO A 102 9.04 9.47 4.40
CA PRO A 102 10.45 9.17 4.16
C PRO A 102 10.96 9.75 2.84
N THR A 103 10.14 9.70 1.78
CA THR A 103 10.52 10.23 0.47
C THR A 103 9.35 10.83 -0.30
N HIS A 104 9.66 11.59 -1.34
CA HIS A 104 8.69 12.16 -2.27
C HIS A 104 8.63 11.47 -3.64
N ALA A 105 9.33 10.34 -3.83
CA ALA A 105 9.38 9.63 -5.11
C ALA A 105 7.99 9.24 -5.65
N GLY A 106 7.08 8.80 -4.77
CA GLY A 106 5.70 8.45 -5.13
C GLY A 106 4.75 9.63 -5.32
N THR A 107 5.21 10.88 -5.20
CA THR A 107 4.33 12.07 -5.23
C THR A 107 3.65 12.23 -6.59
N ASP A 108 4.40 12.03 -7.67
CA ASP A 108 3.90 12.16 -9.03
C ASP A 108 2.89 11.04 -9.34
N PHE A 109 3.26 9.80 -9.03
CA PHE A 109 2.40 8.63 -9.16
C PHE A 109 1.05 8.85 -8.45
N ARG A 110 1.09 9.23 -7.17
CA ARG A 110 -0.13 9.52 -6.41
C ARG A 110 -0.96 10.64 -7.03
N ARG A 111 -0.33 11.72 -7.51
CA ARG A 111 -1.06 12.82 -8.18
C ARG A 111 -1.77 12.32 -9.43
N ARG A 112 -1.08 11.54 -10.26
CA ARG A 112 -1.59 11.02 -11.53
C ARG A 112 -2.71 9.98 -11.33
N VAL A 113 -2.55 9.08 -10.37
CA VAL A 113 -3.60 8.13 -9.97
C VAL A 113 -4.83 8.86 -9.44
N ARG A 114 -4.69 9.84 -8.54
CA ARG A 114 -5.82 10.64 -8.05
C ARG A 114 -6.55 11.36 -9.18
N ALA A 115 -5.83 11.86 -10.18
CA ALA A 115 -6.44 12.48 -11.36
C ALA A 115 -7.17 11.45 -12.24
N ALA A 116 -6.61 10.25 -12.42
CA ALA A 116 -7.26 9.16 -13.16
C ALA A 116 -8.55 8.70 -12.48
N VAL A 117 -8.51 8.46 -11.16
CA VAL A 117 -9.69 8.12 -10.36
C VAL A 117 -10.69 9.28 -10.41
N GLY A 118 -10.26 10.52 -10.21
CA GLY A 118 -11.16 11.69 -10.19
C GLY A 118 -11.96 11.86 -11.49
N ARG A 119 -11.37 11.52 -12.64
CA ARG A 119 -12.06 11.54 -13.95
C ARG A 119 -13.13 10.47 -14.09
N SER A 120 -13.04 9.37 -13.34
CA SER A 120 -14.02 8.27 -13.39
C SER A 120 -15.10 8.39 -12.30
N LEU A 121 -14.96 9.31 -11.34
CA LEU A 121 -15.93 9.45 -10.26
C LEU A 121 -17.14 10.27 -10.72
N PRO A 122 -18.37 9.83 -10.40
CA PRO A 122 -19.54 10.69 -10.50
C PRO A 122 -19.43 11.90 -9.55
N PRO A 123 -20.18 13.00 -9.80
CA PRO A 123 -20.32 14.08 -8.84
C PRO A 123 -20.77 13.59 -7.46
N ARG A 124 -20.43 14.37 -6.42
CA ARG A 124 -20.75 14.07 -5.01
C ARG A 124 -20.23 12.70 -4.56
N THR A 125 -18.96 12.46 -4.86
CA THR A 125 -18.26 11.23 -4.49
C THR A 125 -16.97 11.58 -3.77
N HIS A 126 -16.74 10.93 -2.65
CA HIS A 126 -15.52 11.01 -1.86
C HIS A 126 -14.93 9.61 -1.74
N VAL A 127 -13.67 9.45 -2.12
CA VAL A 127 -12.96 8.17 -2.01
C VAL A 127 -11.77 8.35 -1.11
N VAL A 128 -11.64 7.50 -0.10
CA VAL A 128 -10.49 7.45 0.80
C VAL A 128 -9.91 6.04 0.75
N ALA A 129 -8.67 5.95 0.31
CA ALA A 129 -7.86 4.74 0.43
C ALA A 129 -6.94 4.90 1.64
N GLU A 130 -7.02 3.95 2.57
CA GLU A 130 -6.22 3.93 3.78
C GLU A 130 -5.52 2.59 3.96
N TRP A 131 -4.28 2.64 4.41
CA TRP A 131 -3.52 1.47 4.78
C TRP A 131 -2.81 1.70 6.11
N ARG A 132 -2.87 0.70 6.98
CA ARG A 132 -2.11 0.61 8.22
C ARG A 132 -1.66 -0.84 8.41
N PRO A 133 -0.48 -1.09 9.00
CA PRO A 133 -0.04 -2.46 9.28
C PRO A 133 -0.93 -3.17 10.32
N HIS A 134 -1.50 -2.40 11.25
CA HIS A 134 -2.51 -2.83 12.22
C HIS A 134 -3.38 -1.62 12.62
N PRO A 135 -4.59 -1.85 13.18
CA PRO A 135 -5.39 -0.79 13.77
C PRO A 135 -4.61 0.05 14.79
N GLY A 136 -4.76 1.38 14.72
CA GLY A 136 -4.08 2.31 15.63
C GLY A 136 -2.62 2.64 15.28
N SER A 137 -2.04 2.00 14.26
CA SER A 137 -0.63 2.24 13.92
C SER A 137 -0.35 3.71 13.58
N SER A 138 0.76 4.21 14.14
CA SER A 138 1.36 5.51 13.82
C SER A 138 2.03 5.54 12.44
N ILE A 139 2.10 4.39 11.77
CA ILE A 139 2.54 4.22 10.39
C ILE A 139 1.30 4.04 9.51
N ALA A 140 1.12 4.94 8.53
CA ALA A 140 -0.07 4.90 7.68
C ALA A 140 0.20 5.41 6.26
N GLY A 141 -0.59 4.91 5.32
CA GLY A 141 -0.73 5.45 3.97
C GLY A 141 -2.16 5.96 3.78
N THR A 142 -2.30 7.11 3.12
CA THR A 142 -3.62 7.65 2.75
C THR A 142 -3.59 8.32 1.38
N ALA A 143 -4.64 8.07 0.60
CA ALA A 143 -4.96 8.82 -0.61
C ALA A 143 -6.45 9.17 -0.63
N THR A 144 -6.76 10.41 -1.02
CA THR A 144 -8.12 10.94 -1.00
C THR A 144 -8.48 11.54 -2.36
N VAL A 145 -9.64 11.21 -2.90
CA VAL A 145 -10.13 11.71 -4.20
C VAL A 145 -11.56 12.24 -4.04
N GLY A 146 -11.87 13.34 -4.71
CA GLY A 146 -13.19 13.98 -4.65
C GLY A 146 -13.39 14.86 -3.40
N GLU A 147 -14.51 15.56 -3.39
CA GLU A 147 -14.91 16.50 -2.33
C GLU A 147 -15.32 15.75 -1.06
N ARG A 148 -15.23 16.39 0.10
CA ARG A 148 -15.78 15.80 1.34
C ARG A 148 -17.30 16.02 1.39
N PRO A 149 -18.08 15.04 1.87
CA PRO A 149 -19.52 15.22 2.03
C PRO A 149 -19.79 16.39 3.00
N PRO A 150 -20.79 17.25 2.72
CA PRO A 150 -21.27 18.25 3.67
C PRO A 150 -21.72 17.58 4.98
N PRO A 151 -21.56 18.25 6.15
CA PRO A 151 -21.89 17.65 7.44
C PRO A 151 -23.36 17.23 7.60
N SER A 152 -24.28 17.84 6.85
CA SER A 152 -25.73 17.61 6.92
C SER A 152 -26.27 16.71 5.80
N ALA A 153 -25.41 16.20 4.92
CA ALA A 153 -25.86 15.41 3.78
C ALA A 153 -26.05 13.94 4.18
N ASP A 154 -27.07 13.30 3.62
CA ASP A 154 -27.23 11.85 3.74
C ASP A 154 -26.14 11.15 2.93
N VAL A 155 -25.34 10.31 3.60
CA VAL A 155 -24.17 9.65 3.01
C VAL A 155 -24.38 8.15 2.88
N HIS A 156 -24.23 7.65 1.66
CA HIS A 156 -24.12 6.22 1.35
C HIS A 156 -22.65 5.81 1.29
N VAL A 157 -22.33 4.67 1.89
CA VAL A 157 -20.95 4.19 2.04
C VAL A 157 -20.81 2.79 1.48
N ALA A 158 -19.82 2.59 0.62
CA ALA A 158 -19.37 1.27 0.19
C ALA A 158 -17.87 1.12 0.46
N VAL A 159 -17.43 -0.09 0.77
CA VAL A 159 -16.03 -0.37 1.09
C VAL A 159 -15.53 -1.53 0.24
N LEU A 160 -14.32 -1.41 -0.28
CA LEU A 160 -13.59 -2.55 -0.84
C LEU A 160 -12.19 -2.66 -0.21
N SER A 161 -11.63 -3.86 -0.22
CA SER A 161 -10.30 -4.16 0.29
C SER A 161 -9.41 -4.65 -0.84
N VAL A 162 -8.25 -4.03 -1.04
CA VAL A 162 -7.25 -4.44 -2.04
C VAL A 162 -6.06 -5.07 -1.32
N PRO A 163 -5.79 -6.37 -1.51
CA PRO A 163 -4.65 -7.04 -0.86
C PRO A 163 -3.31 -6.39 -1.19
N THR A 164 -2.39 -6.34 -0.22
CA THR A 164 -1.04 -5.80 -0.38
C THR A 164 -0.01 -6.86 -0.78
N GLY A 165 -0.39 -8.15 -0.80
CA GLY A 165 0.52 -9.27 -1.08
C GLY A 165 1.59 -9.47 0.00
N THR A 166 1.29 -8.99 1.22
CA THR A 166 2.19 -9.08 2.38
C THR A 166 1.47 -9.63 3.60
N GLU A 167 0.59 -10.59 3.38
CA GLU A 167 -0.18 -11.29 4.38
C GLU A 167 0.74 -11.91 5.46
N VAL A 168 0.21 -11.96 6.68
CA VAL A 168 0.87 -12.59 7.82
C VAL A 168 0.29 -13.98 7.95
N ASP A 169 1.15 -14.95 8.27
CA ASP A 169 0.72 -16.27 8.72
C ASP A 169 0.17 -16.14 10.14
N ASP A 170 -1.14 -16.33 10.28
CA ASP A 170 -1.86 -16.17 11.55
C ASP A 170 -1.30 -17.13 12.63
N ASP A 171 -0.91 -18.35 12.27
CA ASP A 171 -0.34 -19.33 13.21
C ASP A 171 1.07 -18.91 13.65
N ALA A 172 1.85 -18.32 12.73
CA ALA A 172 3.16 -17.76 13.08
C ALA A 172 3.00 -16.54 14.02
N ALA A 173 2.05 -15.65 13.75
CA ALA A 173 1.77 -14.50 14.60
C ALA A 173 1.29 -14.92 15.99
N ALA A 174 0.37 -15.90 16.07
CA ALA A 174 -0.12 -16.43 17.33
C ALA A 174 1.00 -17.07 18.17
N ARG A 175 1.88 -17.87 17.55
CA ARG A 175 3.05 -18.46 18.24
C ARG A 175 3.97 -17.39 18.80
N ARG A 176 4.34 -16.38 18.01
CA ARG A 176 5.18 -15.27 18.48
C ARG A 176 4.54 -14.46 19.61
N ALA A 177 3.21 -14.30 19.58
CA ALA A 177 2.48 -13.67 20.67
C ALA A 177 2.54 -14.48 21.97
N MET A 178 2.54 -15.82 21.88
CA MET A 178 2.67 -16.70 23.04
C MET A 178 4.09 -16.72 23.59
N ASP A 179 5.10 -16.81 22.71
CA ASP A 179 6.49 -16.98 23.10
C ASP A 179 7.12 -15.67 23.58
N ASP A 180 6.87 -14.56 22.86
CA ASP A 180 7.57 -13.29 23.03
C ASP A 180 6.63 -12.11 23.36
N GLY A 181 5.34 -12.39 23.60
CA GLY A 181 4.35 -11.36 23.95
C GLY A 181 4.19 -10.28 22.86
N PHE A 182 4.05 -9.02 23.28
CA PHE A 182 3.92 -7.89 22.34
C PHE A 182 5.15 -7.72 21.46
N ALA A 183 6.35 -8.03 21.95
CA ALA A 183 7.59 -7.93 21.20
C ALA A 183 7.54 -8.87 19.98
N GLY A 184 7.10 -10.11 20.17
CA GLY A 184 6.94 -11.08 19.08
C GLY A 184 5.97 -10.62 18.00
N VAL A 185 4.84 -10.04 18.40
CA VAL A 185 3.86 -9.47 17.45
C VAL A 185 4.45 -8.25 16.73
N ALA A 186 5.19 -7.40 17.43
CA ALA A 186 5.85 -6.24 16.86
C ALA A 186 6.91 -6.63 15.82
N THR A 187 7.66 -7.71 16.04
CA THR A 187 8.59 -8.28 15.04
C THR A 187 7.85 -8.68 13.76
N VAL A 188 6.76 -9.45 13.89
CA VAL A 188 5.97 -9.92 12.74
C VAL A 188 5.41 -8.73 11.93
N VAL A 189 4.90 -7.71 12.61
CA VAL A 189 4.42 -6.49 11.98
C VAL A 189 5.54 -5.72 11.28
N SER A 190 6.70 -5.59 11.93
CA SER A 190 7.86 -4.86 11.40
C SER A 190 8.45 -5.55 10.17
N GLU A 191 8.53 -6.89 10.18
CA GLU A 191 8.90 -7.70 9.01
C GLU A 191 7.95 -7.45 7.84
N ARG A 192 6.64 -7.43 8.09
CA ARG A 192 5.63 -7.13 7.07
C ARG A 192 5.75 -5.71 6.53
N LEU A 193 5.98 -4.71 7.39
CA LEU A 193 6.20 -3.32 6.99
C LEU A 193 7.39 -3.21 6.03
N VAL A 194 8.55 -3.74 6.43
CA VAL A 194 9.77 -3.69 5.63
C VAL A 194 9.61 -4.47 4.32
N ARG A 195 8.94 -5.63 4.34
CA ARG A 195 8.64 -6.40 3.12
C ARG A 195 7.71 -5.64 2.16
N THR A 196 6.77 -4.85 2.69
CA THR A 196 5.85 -4.03 1.89
C THR A 196 6.59 -2.85 1.23
N TRP A 197 7.48 -2.18 1.97
CA TRP A 197 8.18 -0.99 1.46
C TRP A 197 9.43 -1.30 0.65
N PHE A 198 10.11 -2.39 0.99
CA PHE A 198 11.35 -2.83 0.36
C PHE A 198 11.29 -4.33 0.01
N PRO A 199 10.42 -4.73 -0.94
CA PRO A 199 10.30 -6.13 -1.34
C PRO A 199 11.67 -6.67 -1.78
N PRO A 200 12.24 -7.69 -1.10
CA PRO A 200 13.66 -8.02 -1.24
C PRO A 200 14.11 -8.26 -2.67
N ARG A 201 13.30 -8.98 -3.48
CA ARG A 201 13.61 -9.26 -4.88
C ARG A 201 13.62 -7.99 -5.73
N ARG A 202 12.58 -7.15 -5.62
CA ARG A 202 12.46 -5.90 -6.39
C ARG A 202 13.54 -4.90 -6.00
N THR A 203 13.83 -4.77 -4.71
CA THR A 203 14.90 -3.90 -4.22
C THR A 203 16.25 -4.30 -4.78
N ARG A 204 16.60 -5.59 -4.78
CA ARG A 204 17.88 -6.06 -5.33
C ARG A 204 18.03 -5.72 -6.80
N LEU A 205 16.99 -5.96 -7.60
CA LEU A 205 16.98 -5.60 -9.02
C LEU A 205 17.13 -4.09 -9.21
N ALA A 206 16.40 -3.29 -8.44
CA ALA A 206 16.45 -1.84 -8.54
C ALA A 206 17.79 -1.23 -8.05
N LEU A 207 18.55 -1.94 -7.21
CA LEU A 207 19.91 -1.54 -6.80
C LEU A 207 20.98 -1.90 -7.84
N ASP A 208 20.74 -2.95 -8.63
CA ASP A 208 21.56 -3.34 -9.78
C ASP A 208 21.25 -2.49 -11.03
N ASP A 209 20.12 -1.78 -11.04
CA ASP A 209 19.69 -0.89 -12.13
C ASP A 209 20.48 0.42 -12.18
N ASP A 210 20.43 1.07 -13.34
CA ASP A 210 21.12 2.33 -13.57
C ASP A 210 20.47 3.51 -12.83
N TYR A 211 21.18 4.63 -12.85
CA TYR A 211 20.62 5.90 -12.43
C TYR A 211 19.35 6.23 -13.25
N PRO A 212 18.27 6.75 -12.63
CA PRO A 212 18.14 7.21 -11.24
C PRO A 212 17.62 6.14 -10.26
N THR A 213 17.24 4.95 -10.75
CA THR A 213 16.54 3.92 -9.95
C THR A 213 17.34 3.55 -8.70
N SER A 214 18.61 3.17 -8.88
CA SER A 214 19.43 2.70 -7.74
C SER A 214 19.74 3.83 -6.75
N ALA A 215 19.89 5.08 -7.22
CA ALA A 215 20.06 6.25 -6.36
C ALA A 215 18.81 6.52 -5.51
N LEU A 216 17.62 6.45 -6.10
CA LEU A 216 16.35 6.64 -5.41
C LEU A 216 16.08 5.54 -4.37
N VAL A 217 16.40 4.28 -4.68
CA VAL A 217 16.27 3.17 -3.71
C VAL A 217 17.21 3.38 -2.53
N ARG A 218 18.48 3.71 -2.76
CA ARG A 218 19.44 4.01 -1.68
C ARG A 218 18.98 5.19 -0.82
N TYR A 219 18.50 6.25 -1.46
CA TYR A 219 17.93 7.40 -0.76
C TYR A 219 16.74 7.01 0.12
N ARG A 220 15.82 6.19 -0.41
CA ARG A 220 14.65 5.70 0.35
C ARG A 220 15.06 4.90 1.58
N TYR A 221 16.01 3.97 1.45
CA TYR A 221 16.54 3.23 2.60
C TYR A 221 17.11 4.16 3.66
N ARG A 222 17.98 5.10 3.25
CA ARG A 222 18.61 6.04 4.17
C ARG A 222 17.57 6.86 4.94
N ARG A 223 16.60 7.46 4.24
CA ARG A 223 15.55 8.26 4.90
C ARG A 223 14.67 7.43 5.82
N THR A 224 14.31 6.21 5.43
CA THR A 224 13.55 5.32 6.33
C THR A 224 14.37 4.90 7.54
N ALA A 225 15.67 4.64 7.36
CA ALA A 225 16.59 4.32 8.45
C ALA A 225 16.76 5.49 9.42
N GLU A 226 16.93 6.72 8.92
CA GLU A 226 16.98 7.93 9.75
C GLU A 226 15.71 8.09 10.59
N LEU A 227 14.52 7.92 9.99
CA LEU A 227 13.25 8.03 10.70
C LEU A 227 13.00 6.90 11.71
N ALA A 228 13.54 5.70 11.45
CA ALA A 228 13.44 4.56 12.34
C ALA A 228 14.55 4.53 13.39
N GLY A 229 15.60 5.35 13.28
CA GLY A 229 16.80 5.24 14.11
C GLY A 229 17.68 4.02 13.79
N ALA A 230 17.64 3.52 12.56
CA ALA A 230 18.41 2.37 12.11
C ALA A 230 19.78 2.77 11.54
N THR A 231 20.83 2.02 11.87
CA THR A 231 22.15 2.15 11.24
C THR A 231 22.27 1.18 10.08
N LEU A 232 22.25 1.65 8.83
CA LEU A 232 22.38 0.78 7.66
C LEU A 232 23.80 0.20 7.49
N PRO A 233 23.96 -0.90 6.72
CA PRO A 233 25.27 -1.36 6.32
C PRO A 233 26.08 -0.25 5.61
N PRO A 234 27.43 -0.23 5.73
CA PRO A 234 28.26 0.82 5.12
C PRO A 234 28.03 0.98 3.62
N THR A 235 27.76 -0.13 2.94
CA THR A 235 27.40 -0.15 1.53
C THR A 235 26.03 -0.80 1.34
N LEU A 236 25.15 -0.11 0.61
CA LEU A 236 23.84 -0.63 0.24
C LEU A 236 23.84 -1.08 -1.23
N ASN A 237 23.86 -2.40 -1.41
CA ASN A 237 23.85 -3.09 -2.69
C ASN A 237 23.00 -4.36 -2.58
N ARG A 238 22.89 -5.12 -3.67
CA ARG A 238 22.10 -6.34 -3.72
C ARG A 238 22.41 -7.36 -2.63
N SER A 239 23.68 -7.57 -2.25
CA SER A 239 24.06 -8.56 -1.25
C SER A 239 23.74 -8.10 0.17
N THR A 240 23.70 -6.79 0.41
CA THR A 240 23.41 -6.22 1.73
C THR A 240 21.93 -5.93 2.00
N VAL A 241 21.03 -6.07 1.01
CA VAL A 241 19.56 -5.91 1.18
C VAL A 241 18.98 -6.72 2.35
N PRO A 242 19.29 -8.02 2.53
CA PRO A 242 18.75 -8.77 3.67
C PRO A 242 19.17 -8.18 5.02
N ALA A 243 20.45 -7.80 5.14
CA ALA A 243 20.97 -7.17 6.36
C ALA A 243 20.36 -5.79 6.60
N ALA A 244 20.20 -4.97 5.55
CA ALA A 244 19.54 -3.67 5.65
C ALA A 244 18.08 -3.82 6.09
N ASN A 245 17.34 -4.78 5.53
CA ASN A 245 15.96 -5.06 5.93
C ASN A 245 15.88 -5.51 7.39
N ALA A 246 16.74 -6.43 7.83
CA ALA A 246 16.76 -6.88 9.22
C ALA A 246 17.00 -5.71 10.20
N ARG A 247 17.92 -4.80 9.88
CA ARG A 247 18.17 -3.61 10.71
C ARG A 247 16.99 -2.64 10.75
N LEU A 248 16.26 -2.49 9.64
CA LEU A 248 15.02 -1.70 9.64
C LEU A 248 13.92 -2.37 10.47
N VAL A 249 13.81 -3.70 10.43
CA VAL A 249 12.84 -4.44 11.26
C VAL A 249 13.11 -4.16 12.74
N SER A 250 14.33 -4.42 13.22
CA SER A 250 14.70 -4.20 14.62
C SER A 250 14.54 -2.75 15.07
N ALA A 251 14.76 -1.79 14.18
CA ALA A 251 14.60 -0.37 14.51
C ALA A 251 13.12 0.07 14.58
N LEU A 252 12.22 -0.59 13.85
CA LEU A 252 10.78 -0.29 13.88
C LEU A 252 10.05 -0.98 15.03
N GLU A 253 10.57 -2.11 15.53
CA GLU A 253 9.95 -2.93 16.58
C GLU A 253 9.54 -2.13 17.82
N PRO A 254 10.38 -1.29 18.46
CA PRO A 254 9.98 -0.58 19.68
C PRO A 254 8.78 0.34 19.47
N ARG A 255 8.70 0.99 18.31
CA ARG A 255 7.58 1.86 17.96
C ARG A 255 6.29 1.07 17.75
N VAL A 256 6.38 -0.01 16.97
CA VAL A 256 5.24 -0.88 16.72
C VAL A 256 4.74 -1.50 18.02
N GLU A 257 5.65 -1.95 18.87
CA GLU A 257 5.31 -2.54 20.15
C GLU A 257 4.59 -1.56 21.07
N ALA A 258 5.01 -0.28 21.08
CA ALA A 258 4.32 0.78 21.79
C ALA A 258 2.89 0.99 21.24
N ASP A 259 2.71 1.10 19.92
CA ASP A 259 1.39 1.25 19.30
C ASP A 259 0.48 0.04 19.64
N LEU A 260 1.02 -1.17 19.70
CA LEU A 260 0.27 -2.38 20.04
C LEU A 260 -0.15 -2.41 21.52
N ARG A 261 0.75 -2.04 22.44
CA ARG A 261 0.45 -1.97 23.88
C ARG A 261 -0.59 -0.91 24.21
N GLU A 262 -0.57 0.22 23.50
CA GLU A 262 -1.57 1.28 23.68
C GLU A 262 -2.96 0.81 23.23
N ARG A 263 -3.01 -0.01 22.18
CA ARG A 263 -4.27 -0.37 21.52
C ARG A 263 -4.93 -1.64 22.05
N TYR A 264 -4.15 -2.63 22.50
CA TYR A 264 -4.65 -3.97 22.80
C TYR A 264 -4.35 -4.36 24.24
N ASP A 265 -5.31 -5.03 24.87
CA ASP A 265 -5.15 -5.53 26.24
C ASP A 265 -4.23 -6.76 26.34
N SER A 266 -4.01 -7.47 25.22
CA SER A 266 -3.15 -8.66 25.18
C SER A 266 -2.44 -8.87 23.84
N PRO A 267 -1.27 -9.54 23.83
CA PRO A 267 -0.57 -9.92 22.60
C PRO A 267 -1.40 -10.83 21.68
N ALA A 268 -2.20 -11.74 22.26
CA ALA A 268 -3.06 -12.63 21.48
C ALA A 268 -4.13 -11.84 20.69
N ALA A 269 -4.76 -10.84 21.33
CA ALA A 269 -5.72 -9.96 20.65
C ALA A 269 -5.04 -9.13 19.54
N ALA A 270 -3.81 -8.67 19.79
CA ALA A 270 -3.02 -7.97 18.77
C ALA A 270 -2.70 -8.88 17.57
N ALA A 271 -2.27 -10.12 17.81
CA ALA A 271 -1.94 -11.09 16.75
C ALA A 271 -3.15 -11.41 15.86
N VAL A 272 -4.33 -11.65 16.46
CA VAL A 272 -5.59 -11.87 15.72
C VAL A 272 -5.96 -10.67 14.85
N SER A 273 -5.57 -9.45 15.23
CA SER A 273 -5.86 -8.25 14.45
C SER A 273 -4.98 -8.07 13.20
N LEU A 274 -3.93 -8.88 13.04
CA LEU A 274 -2.99 -8.77 11.92
C LEU A 274 -3.53 -9.39 10.63
N SER A 275 -4.61 -10.16 10.71
CA SER A 275 -5.20 -10.86 9.57
C SER A 275 -5.62 -9.88 8.47
N GLY A 276 -5.21 -10.18 7.23
CA GLY A 276 -5.57 -9.41 6.04
C GLY A 276 -4.73 -8.15 5.85
N GLY A 277 -3.63 -8.29 5.09
CA GLY A 277 -2.91 -7.12 4.58
C GLY A 277 -3.60 -6.52 3.38
N ALA A 278 -4.37 -5.45 3.61
CA ALA A 278 -5.09 -4.78 2.54
C ALA A 278 -5.09 -3.25 2.71
N VAL A 279 -5.17 -2.55 1.58
CA VAL A 279 -5.61 -1.16 1.54
C VAL A 279 -7.14 -1.16 1.55
N ARG A 280 -7.74 -0.46 2.51
CA ARG A 280 -9.19 -0.27 2.58
C ARG A 280 -9.57 0.97 1.81
N ILE A 281 -10.42 0.82 0.81
CA ILE A 281 -10.96 1.92 0.01
C ILE A 281 -12.41 2.13 0.41
N THR A 282 -12.69 3.27 1.02
CA THR A 282 -14.04 3.70 1.39
C THR A 282 -14.55 4.70 0.37
N VAL A 283 -15.68 4.40 -0.25
CA VAL A 283 -16.40 5.28 -1.16
C VAL A 283 -17.60 5.84 -0.42
N ARG A 284 -17.73 7.16 -0.39
CA ARG A 284 -18.87 7.87 0.16
C ARG A 284 -19.54 8.66 -0.94
N ARG A 285 -20.86 8.57 -1.05
CA ARG A 285 -21.68 9.37 -1.97
C ARG A 285 -22.81 10.02 -1.23
N TRP A 286 -23.22 11.20 -1.68
CA TRP A 286 -24.30 11.95 -1.04
C TRP A 286 -25.24 12.59 -2.05
N SER A 287 -26.48 12.80 -1.64
CA SER A 287 -27.48 13.57 -2.39
C SER A 287 -27.26 15.07 -2.23
N ALA A 288 -27.94 15.86 -3.08
CA ALA A 288 -28.01 17.31 -2.92
C ALA A 288 -28.77 17.66 -1.63
#